data_AF-A0A3P8U1J9-F1
#
_entry.id   AF-A0A3P8U1J9-F1
#
_cell.length_a   1.000
_cell.length_b   1.000
_cell.length_c   1.000
_cell.angle_alpha   90.00
_cell.angle_beta   90.00
_cell.angle_gamma   90.00
#
_symmetry.space_group_name_H-M   'P 1'
#
loop_
_entity.id
_entity.type
_entity.pdbx_description
1 polymer ?
#
loop_
_entity_poly.entity_id
_entity_poly.type
_entity_poly.pdbx_seq_one_letter_code
_entity_poly.pdbx_strand_id
1 'polypeptide(L)'
;MAALSIVLWAGLMLSLLQRSHQSCIEGTPRQCEDAEFAPGANLAGEGFDITKMERKGAFVLNMNQWNHKNKTCTLCSNPYLQGKKQKLPLSVVDWRAKQSCSAKVSTKLHKSSESLITSSASLMLAGSHSKVAEFSMEKTKNDKFSFATHSMSLKRKSNHPTAAL
;
A
#
# COMPACT_ATOMS: atom_id res chain seq x y z
N MET A 1 4.13 49.28 -18.23
CA MET A 1 3.66 48.89 -16.88
C MET A 1 2.83 47.61 -16.87
N ALA A 2 1.83 47.46 -17.75
CA ALA A 2 0.99 46.25 -17.79
C ALA A 2 1.73 44.94 -18.17
N ALA A 3 2.63 45.00 -19.16
CA ALA A 3 3.38 43.82 -19.60
C ALA A 3 4.32 43.25 -18.52
N LEU A 4 4.96 44.12 -17.72
CA LEU A 4 5.82 43.69 -16.61
C LEU A 4 5.00 42.94 -15.54
N SER A 5 3.79 43.44 -15.26
CA SER A 5 2.86 42.81 -14.31
C SER A 5 2.41 41.42 -14.80
N ILE A 6 2.09 41.27 -16.08
CA ILE A 6 1.69 39.96 -16.65
C ILE A 6 2.83 38.94 -16.57
N VAL A 7 4.08 39.35 -16.85
CA VAL A 7 5.26 38.46 -16.74
C VAL A 7 5.53 38.06 -15.29
N LEU A 8 5.37 38.98 -14.34
CA LEU A 8 5.49 38.70 -12.90
C LEU A 8 4.42 37.71 -12.41
N TRP A 9 3.18 37.85 -12.88
CA TRP A 9 2.08 36.94 -12.54
C TRP A 9 2.22 35.57 -13.22
N ALA A 10 2.70 35.52 -14.46
CA ALA A 10 3.01 34.27 -15.15
C ALA A 10 4.15 33.51 -14.46
N GLY A 11 5.20 34.20 -13.99
CA GLY A 11 6.28 33.61 -13.20
C GLY A 11 5.83 33.11 -11.82
N LEU A 12 4.91 33.81 -11.16
CA LEU A 12 4.31 33.39 -9.90
C LEU A 12 3.42 32.15 -10.07
N MET A 13 2.68 32.05 -11.18
CA MET A 13 1.87 30.86 -11.48
C MET A 13 2.71 29.65 -11.91
N LEU A 14 3.87 29.86 -12.57
CA LEU A 14 4.80 28.78 -12.91
C LEU A 14 5.52 28.19 -11.68
N SER A 15 5.81 29.02 -10.67
CA SER A 15 6.40 28.57 -9.40
C SER A 15 5.41 27.81 -8.50
N LEU A 16 4.10 28.11 -8.62
CA LEU A 16 3.03 27.36 -7.97
C LEU A 16 2.74 25.99 -8.63
N LEU A 17 3.29 25.73 -9.83
CA LEU A 17 3.17 24.44 -10.53
C LEU A 17 4.24 23.41 -10.10
N GLN A 18 4.88 23.59 -8.95
CA GLN A 18 5.69 22.53 -8.34
C GLN A 18 4.78 21.41 -7.86
N ARG A 19 4.47 20.51 -8.80
CA ARG A 19 3.86 19.21 -8.55
C ARG A 19 4.61 18.59 -7.36
N SER A 20 3.88 18.27 -6.30
CA SER A 20 4.37 17.54 -5.13
C SER A 20 4.71 16.10 -5.51
N HIS A 21 5.69 15.92 -6.39
CA HIS A 21 6.36 14.65 -6.51
C HIS A 21 7.11 14.43 -5.21
N GLN A 22 6.74 13.37 -4.51
CA GLN A 22 7.54 12.78 -3.47
C GLN A 22 8.98 12.66 -3.99
N SER A 23 9.90 13.50 -3.51
CA SER A 23 11.28 13.51 -3.97
C SER A 23 12.06 12.45 -3.19
N CYS A 24 12.18 11.28 -3.81
CA CYS A 24 13.20 10.33 -3.40
C CYS A 24 14.55 10.81 -3.90
N ILE A 25 15.58 10.67 -3.07
CA ILE A 25 16.96 11.08 -3.36
C ILE A 25 17.91 9.94 -3.03
N GLU A 26 19.10 9.99 -3.61
CA GLU A 26 20.22 9.16 -3.16
C GLU A 26 20.79 9.74 -1.85
N GLY A 27 20.80 8.93 -0.79
CA GLY A 27 21.32 9.28 0.52
C GLY A 27 22.81 8.97 0.69
N THR A 28 23.49 9.74 1.54
CA THR A 28 24.87 9.42 1.94
C THR A 28 24.91 8.20 2.88
N PRO A 29 26.06 7.51 3.02
CA PRO A 29 26.15 6.33 3.88
C PRO A 29 25.64 6.54 5.32
N ARG A 30 25.99 7.68 5.95
CA ARG A 30 25.50 8.01 7.30
C ARG A 30 23.99 8.22 7.34
N GLN A 31 23.43 8.96 6.38
CA GLN A 31 21.98 9.17 6.31
C GLN A 31 21.22 7.86 6.11
N CYS A 32 21.79 6.91 5.39
CA CYS A 32 21.19 5.62 5.13
C CYS A 32 21.27 4.65 6.32
N GLU A 33 22.33 4.73 7.12
CA GLU A 33 22.43 3.98 8.38
C GLU A 33 21.40 4.50 9.39
N ASP A 34 21.29 5.82 9.56
CA ASP A 34 20.38 6.47 10.52
C ASP A 34 18.90 6.37 10.13
N ALA A 35 18.58 6.26 8.84
CA ALA A 35 17.20 6.22 8.37
C ALA A 35 16.52 4.87 8.65
N GLU A 36 15.27 4.94 9.10
CA GLU A 36 14.37 3.79 9.22
C GLU A 36 13.76 3.40 7.87
N PHE A 37 13.33 2.15 7.74
CA PHE A 37 12.56 1.71 6.57
C PHE A 37 11.19 2.39 6.50
N ALA A 38 10.72 2.63 5.27
CA ALA A 38 9.35 3.10 5.07
C ALA A 38 8.33 2.04 5.54
N PRO A 39 7.27 2.42 6.28
CA PRO A 39 6.28 1.47 6.78
C PRO A 39 5.64 0.67 5.64
N GLY A 40 5.61 -0.65 5.80
CA GLY A 40 5.05 -1.59 4.82
C GLY A 40 5.94 -1.88 3.61
N ALA A 41 7.20 -1.41 3.58
CA ALA A 41 8.11 -1.68 2.46
C ALA A 41 8.37 -3.18 2.23
N ASN A 42 8.33 -4.00 3.28
CA ASN A 42 8.53 -5.45 3.20
C ASN A 42 7.38 -6.22 2.53
N LEU A 43 6.18 -5.62 2.45
CA LEU A 43 4.99 -6.28 1.91
C LEU A 43 5.12 -6.58 0.40
N ALA A 44 5.97 -5.85 -0.32
CA ALA A 44 6.16 -6.05 -1.76
C ALA A 44 6.79 -7.40 -2.13
N GLY A 45 7.49 -8.07 -1.20
CA GLY A 45 8.06 -9.40 -1.46
C GLY A 45 7.63 -10.45 -0.47
N GLU A 46 6.73 -10.16 0.46
CA GLU A 46 6.13 -11.21 1.28
C GLU A 46 5.15 -12.03 0.41
N GLY A 47 5.36 -13.34 0.35
CA GLY A 47 4.49 -14.24 -0.39
C GLY A 47 3.07 -14.23 0.19
N PHE A 48 2.07 -14.33 -0.68
CA PHE A 48 0.66 -14.29 -0.32
C PHE A 48 -0.06 -15.54 -0.84
N ASP A 49 -0.70 -16.28 0.06
CA ASP A 49 -1.58 -17.39 -0.31
C ASP A 49 -2.94 -16.85 -0.74
N ILE A 50 -3.20 -16.86 -2.04
CA ILE A 50 -4.47 -16.38 -2.57
C ILE A 50 -5.66 -17.26 -2.15
N THR A 51 -5.44 -18.55 -1.87
CA THR A 51 -6.51 -19.50 -1.50
C THR A 51 -6.94 -19.31 -0.06
N LYS A 52 -5.99 -19.03 0.83
CA LYS A 52 -6.25 -18.76 2.26
C LYS A 52 -6.46 -17.28 2.57
N MET A 53 -6.06 -16.38 1.66
CA MET A 53 -5.98 -14.94 1.87
C MET A 53 -5.05 -14.56 3.03
N GLU A 54 -3.93 -15.27 3.13
CA GLU A 54 -2.98 -15.15 4.24
C GLU A 54 -1.57 -14.88 3.73
N ARG A 55 -0.82 -14.05 4.48
CA ARG A 55 0.60 -13.85 4.20
C ARG A 55 1.40 -15.07 4.65
N LYS A 56 2.39 -15.47 3.87
CA LYS A 56 3.22 -16.66 4.12
C LYS A 56 4.38 -16.41 5.08
N GLY A 57 4.76 -15.16 5.33
CA GLY A 57 6.00 -14.83 6.06
C GLY A 57 7.29 -15.27 5.34
N ALA A 58 7.18 -15.80 4.11
CA ALA A 58 8.30 -16.14 3.25
C ALA A 58 8.49 -15.02 2.21
N PHE A 59 9.73 -14.68 1.90
CA PHE A 59 10.03 -13.53 1.05
C PHE A 59 10.63 -13.95 -0.29
N VAL A 60 10.00 -13.55 -1.39
CA VAL A 60 10.47 -13.80 -2.76
C VAL A 60 11.48 -12.74 -3.25
N LEU A 61 11.55 -11.61 -2.56
CA LEU A 61 12.49 -10.53 -2.81
C LEU A 61 13.24 -10.19 -1.52
N ASN A 62 14.51 -9.82 -1.64
CA ASN A 62 15.31 -9.41 -0.49
C ASN A 62 14.94 -7.99 -0.03
N MET A 63 14.03 -7.92 0.94
CA MET A 63 13.55 -6.66 1.52
C MET A 63 14.54 -6.02 2.50
N ASN A 64 15.59 -6.75 2.90
CA ASN A 64 16.60 -6.28 3.85
C ASN A 64 17.79 -5.62 3.16
N GLN A 65 17.94 -5.79 1.85
CA GLN A 65 18.99 -5.14 1.08
C GLN A 65 18.52 -3.74 0.68
N TRP A 66 19.14 -2.72 1.28
CA TRP A 66 18.78 -1.31 1.10
C TRP A 66 19.93 -0.47 0.53
N ASN A 67 21.17 -0.96 0.57
CA ASN A 67 22.34 -0.22 0.12
C ASN A 67 22.96 -0.78 -1.17
N HIS A 68 23.51 0.14 -1.95
CA HIS A 68 24.41 -0.16 -3.05
C HIS A 68 25.83 -0.46 -2.53
N LYS A 69 26.72 -0.91 -3.42
CA LYS A 69 28.12 -1.25 -3.09
C LYS A 69 28.90 -0.08 -2.47
N ASN A 70 28.57 1.15 -2.86
CA ASN A 70 29.12 2.40 -2.33
C ASN A 70 28.48 2.82 -0.98
N LYS A 71 27.64 1.97 -0.37
CA LYS A 71 26.89 2.22 0.87
C LYS A 71 25.83 3.34 0.77
N THR A 72 25.49 3.82 -0.43
CA THR A 72 24.37 4.76 -0.62
C THR A 72 23.04 4.00 -0.70
N CYS A 73 21.92 4.72 -0.58
CA CYS A 73 20.57 4.14 -0.59
C CYS A 73 19.55 5.14 -1.12
N THR A 74 18.34 4.65 -1.46
CA THR A 74 17.21 5.50 -1.79
C THR A 74 16.51 5.98 -0.51
N LEU A 75 16.48 7.30 -0.29
CA LEU A 75 15.76 7.95 0.80
C LEU A 75 14.58 8.72 0.24
N CYS A 76 13.38 8.47 0.78
CA CYS A 76 12.19 9.21 0.42
C CYS A 76 11.64 9.96 1.65
N SER A 77 11.27 11.22 1.45
CA SER A 77 10.61 12.02 2.49
C SER A 77 9.18 11.55 2.67
N ASN A 78 8.75 11.24 3.89
CA ASN A 78 7.37 10.86 4.18
C ASN A 78 6.57 12.08 4.70
N PRO A 79 5.72 12.72 3.87
CA PRO A 79 4.94 13.89 4.27
C PRO A 79 3.94 13.60 5.40
N TYR A 80 3.68 12.33 5.71
CA TYR A 80 2.71 11.90 6.72
C TYR A 80 3.36 11.56 8.06
N LEU A 81 4.69 11.50 8.07
CA LEU A 81 5.52 11.42 9.26
C LEU A 81 6.43 12.65 9.32
N GLN A 82 5.84 13.85 9.17
CA GLN A 82 6.55 15.13 9.31
C GLN A 82 7.75 15.30 8.37
N GLY A 83 7.70 14.71 7.17
CA GLY A 83 8.80 14.76 6.21
C GLY A 83 10.01 13.89 6.60
N LYS A 84 9.86 12.96 7.56
CA LYS A 84 10.92 12.05 7.96
C LYS A 84 11.46 11.31 6.74
N LYS A 85 12.78 11.34 6.57
CA LYS A 85 13.46 10.57 5.51
C LYS A 85 13.47 9.10 5.90
N GLN A 86 12.96 8.26 5.02
CA GLN A 86 12.89 6.82 5.22
C GLN A 86 13.57 6.11 4.06
N LYS A 87 14.31 5.05 4.35
CA LYS A 87 15.00 4.25 3.34
C LYS A 87 14.10 3.18 2.75
N LEU A 88 14.42 2.80 1.52
CA LEU A 88 13.71 1.75 0.78
C LEU A 88 14.62 0.56 0.49
N PRO A 89 14.07 -0.66 0.41
CA PRO A 89 14.78 -1.79 -0.17
C PRO A 89 15.14 -1.51 -1.63
N LEU A 90 16.26 -2.05 -2.11
CA LEU A 90 16.70 -1.92 -3.50
C LEU A 90 15.67 -2.47 -4.49
N SER A 91 14.89 -3.46 -4.08
CA SER A 91 13.84 -4.04 -4.89
C SER A 91 12.62 -3.14 -5.05
N VAL A 92 12.59 -1.92 -4.47
CA VAL A 92 11.44 -1.00 -4.53
C VAL A 92 11.81 0.28 -5.29
N VAL A 93 11.07 0.61 -6.35
CA VAL A 93 11.39 1.74 -7.26
C VAL A 93 10.40 2.89 -7.23
N ASP A 94 9.12 2.63 -6.95
CA ASP A 94 8.04 3.61 -7.14
C ASP A 94 7.28 3.92 -5.84
N TRP A 95 8.01 4.12 -4.74
CA TRP A 95 7.38 4.44 -3.46
C TRP A 95 6.73 5.81 -3.49
N ARG A 96 5.42 5.86 -3.22
CA ARG A 96 4.63 7.09 -3.23
C ARG A 96 3.79 7.20 -1.98
N ALA A 97 4.04 8.21 -1.16
CA ALA A 97 3.11 8.53 -0.10
C ALA A 97 1.86 9.18 -0.69
N LYS A 98 0.80 8.38 -0.66
CA LYS A 98 -0.57 8.84 -0.84
C LYS A 98 -1.25 8.71 0.51
N GLN A 99 -2.11 9.65 0.84
CA GLN A 99 -3.05 9.51 1.92
C GLN A 99 -4.28 10.31 1.52
N SER A 100 -5.34 9.58 1.28
CA SER A 100 -6.69 10.12 1.30
C SER A 100 -7.42 9.14 2.18
N CYS A 101 -8.15 9.60 3.18
CA CYS A 101 -8.88 8.72 4.09
C CYS A 101 -10.37 8.95 3.87
N SER A 102 -11.09 7.91 3.45
CA SER A 102 -12.55 7.91 3.46
C SER A 102 -12.98 6.72 4.30
N ALA A 103 -13.62 7.01 5.42
CA ALA A 103 -14.26 6.01 6.25
C ALA A 103 -15.61 5.68 5.62
N LYS A 104 -15.83 4.40 5.31
CA LYS A 104 -17.12 3.90 4.84
C LYS A 104 -17.47 2.64 5.61
N VAL A 105 -18.71 2.59 6.09
CA VAL A 105 -19.30 1.38 6.63
C VAL A 105 -20.21 0.81 5.55
N SER A 106 -20.02 -0.46 5.22
CA SER A 106 -20.93 -1.19 4.33
C SER A 106 -21.39 -2.48 4.99
N THR A 107 -22.68 -2.75 4.85
CA THR A 107 -23.33 -3.95 5.36
C THR A 107 -23.89 -4.73 4.17
N LYS A 108 -23.71 -6.06 4.15
CA LYS A 108 -24.32 -6.93 3.14
C LYS A 108 -24.90 -8.18 3.79
N LEU A 109 -26.04 -8.61 3.27
CA LEU A 109 -26.67 -9.87 3.61
C LEU A 109 -26.41 -10.89 2.50
N HIS A 110 -25.93 -12.06 2.87
CA HIS A 110 -25.59 -13.17 1.99
C HIS A 110 -26.53 -14.34 2.29
N LYS A 111 -27.22 -14.83 1.27
CA LYS A 111 -28.18 -15.93 1.39
C LYS A 111 -27.53 -17.31 1.32
N SER A 112 -26.24 -17.38 1.04
CA SER A 112 -25.47 -18.62 0.96
C SER A 112 -23.99 -18.40 1.28
N SER A 113 -23.28 -19.50 1.52
CA SER A 113 -21.82 -19.53 1.68
C SER A 113 -21.11 -18.97 0.45
N GLU A 114 -21.54 -19.36 -0.75
CA GLU A 114 -20.91 -18.96 -2.01
C GLU A 114 -20.99 -17.45 -2.20
N SER A 115 -22.16 -16.85 -1.94
CA SER A 115 -22.35 -15.40 -1.99
C SER A 115 -21.43 -14.65 -1.01
N LEU A 116 -21.24 -15.19 0.20
CA LEU A 116 -20.34 -14.61 1.19
C LEU A 116 -18.88 -14.66 0.72
N ILE A 117 -18.44 -15.79 0.18
CA ILE A 117 -17.04 -15.97 -0.27
C ILE A 117 -16.74 -15.13 -1.50
N THR A 118 -17.62 -15.13 -2.51
CA THR A 118 -17.46 -14.27 -3.69
C THR A 118 -17.48 -12.78 -3.34
N SER A 119 -18.18 -12.38 -2.28
CA SER A 119 -18.15 -11.00 -1.82
C SER A 119 -16.86 -10.61 -1.09
N SER A 120 -16.20 -11.60 -0.49
CA SER A 120 -14.96 -11.42 0.28
C SER A 120 -13.71 -11.56 -0.60
N ALA A 121 -13.81 -12.34 -1.68
CA ALA A 121 -12.74 -12.58 -2.64
C ALA A 121 -13.30 -12.54 -4.08
N SER A 122 -12.69 -11.74 -4.95
CA SER A 122 -13.20 -11.44 -6.29
C SER A 122 -13.11 -12.61 -7.30
N LEU A 123 -12.59 -13.77 -6.91
CA LEU A 123 -12.39 -14.95 -7.77
C LEU A 123 -12.81 -16.21 -7.03
N MET A 124 -13.38 -17.19 -7.74
CA MET A 124 -13.82 -18.49 -7.17
C MET A 124 -12.69 -19.26 -6.47
N LEU A 125 -11.45 -19.12 -6.94
CA LEU A 125 -10.27 -19.76 -6.34
C LEU A 125 -9.67 -18.95 -5.18
N ALA A 126 -9.86 -17.62 -5.19
CA ALA A 126 -9.31 -16.77 -4.13
C ALA A 126 -10.18 -16.90 -2.88
N GLY A 127 -9.57 -17.11 -1.72
CA GLY A 127 -10.27 -17.24 -0.45
C GLY A 127 -11.07 -18.54 -0.26
N SER A 128 -10.95 -19.53 -1.16
CA SER A 128 -11.64 -20.82 -1.07
C SER A 128 -11.32 -21.59 0.22
N HIS A 129 -10.12 -21.42 0.77
CA HIS A 129 -9.67 -22.00 2.03
C HIS A 129 -9.43 -20.92 3.09
N SER A 130 -10.06 -19.75 2.95
CA SER A 130 -10.00 -18.72 3.98
C SER A 130 -10.80 -19.12 5.22
N LYS A 131 -10.49 -18.49 6.36
CA LYS A 131 -11.23 -18.70 7.62
C LYS A 131 -12.73 -18.42 7.47
N VAL A 132 -13.11 -17.44 6.63
CA VAL A 132 -14.52 -17.12 6.35
C VAL A 132 -15.16 -18.24 5.51
N ALA A 133 -14.43 -18.83 4.55
CA ALA A 133 -14.88 -19.99 3.79
C ALA A 133 -15.12 -21.20 4.70
N GLU A 134 -14.14 -21.54 5.53
CA GLU A 134 -14.24 -22.65 6.47
C GLU A 134 -15.43 -22.49 7.42
N PHE A 135 -15.56 -21.32 8.06
CA PHE A 135 -16.69 -20.99 8.94
C PHE A 135 -18.05 -21.10 8.22
N SER A 136 -18.17 -20.53 7.02
CA SER A 136 -19.45 -20.53 6.31
C SER A 136 -19.86 -21.93 5.84
N MET A 137 -18.89 -22.73 5.37
CA MET A 137 -19.12 -24.12 4.99
C MET A 137 -19.50 -24.98 6.20
N GLU A 138 -18.85 -24.80 7.34
CA GLU A 138 -19.18 -25.50 8.59
C GLU A 138 -20.62 -25.21 9.02
N LYS A 139 -21.07 -23.95 8.94
CA LYS A 139 -22.47 -23.59 9.24
C LYS A 139 -23.45 -24.19 8.24
N THR A 140 -23.20 -24.07 6.94
CA THR A 140 -24.09 -24.60 5.89
C THR A 140 -24.23 -26.13 5.93
N LYS A 141 -23.23 -26.87 6.46
CA LYS A 141 -23.34 -28.32 6.67
C LYS A 141 -24.38 -28.71 7.73
N ASN A 142 -24.61 -27.85 8.72
CA ASN A 142 -25.50 -28.15 9.83
C ASN A 142 -26.96 -27.77 9.54
N ASP A 143 -27.19 -26.62 8.90
CA ASP A 143 -28.54 -26.12 8.56
C ASP A 143 -28.47 -25.03 7.47
N LYS A 144 -29.62 -24.54 7.04
CA LYS A 144 -29.75 -23.40 6.13
C LYS A 144 -29.50 -22.08 6.88
N PHE A 145 -28.33 -21.49 6.65
CA PHE A 145 -27.95 -20.20 7.22
C PHE A 145 -28.01 -19.04 6.22
N SER A 146 -28.13 -17.82 6.75
CA SER A 146 -27.81 -16.57 6.06
C SER A 146 -26.73 -15.84 6.85
N PHE A 147 -25.88 -15.09 6.15
CA PHE A 147 -24.73 -14.40 6.75
C PHE A 147 -24.85 -12.90 6.57
N ALA A 148 -24.54 -12.13 7.61
CA ALA A 148 -24.40 -10.68 7.51
C ALA A 148 -22.93 -10.29 7.64
N THR A 149 -22.45 -9.42 6.76
CA THR A 149 -21.12 -8.83 6.84
C THR A 149 -21.23 -7.35 7.16
N HIS A 150 -20.42 -6.89 8.09
CA HIS A 150 -20.22 -5.48 8.38
C HIS A 150 -18.75 -5.15 8.15
N SER A 151 -18.45 -4.31 7.18
CA SER A 151 -17.09 -3.91 6.86
C SER A 151 -16.92 -2.41 7.05
N MET A 152 -16.00 -2.03 7.94
CA MET A 152 -15.50 -0.67 8.02
C MET A 152 -14.24 -0.57 7.17
N SER A 153 -14.36 0.10 6.03
CA SER A 153 -13.23 0.37 5.14
C SER A 153 -12.67 1.75 5.43
N LEU A 154 -11.42 1.80 5.89
CA LEU A 154 -10.62 3.01 5.88
C LEU A 154 -9.74 2.97 4.64
N LYS A 155 -10.20 3.58 3.54
CA LYS A 155 -9.43 3.57 2.29
C LYS A 155 -8.29 4.57 2.37
N ARG A 156 -7.23 4.27 3.13
CA ARG A 156 -5.93 4.92 2.97
C ARG A 156 -5.37 4.44 1.64
N LYS A 157 -5.28 5.32 0.64
CA LYS A 157 -4.36 5.06 -0.47
C LYS A 157 -2.99 4.99 0.19
N SER A 158 -2.37 3.82 0.32
CA SER A 158 -1.10 3.64 1.03
C SER A 158 0.07 3.89 0.08
N ASN A 159 1.25 4.06 0.67
CA ASN A 159 2.52 3.74 0.02
C ASN A 159 2.38 2.43 -0.73
N HIS A 160 2.42 2.45 -2.05
CA HIS A 160 2.55 1.23 -2.83
C HIS A 160 4.01 1.13 -3.25
N PRO A 161 4.83 0.31 -2.56
CA PRO A 161 6.10 -0.09 -3.13
C PRO A 161 5.81 -0.90 -4.39
N THR A 162 6.30 -0.43 -5.54
CA THR A 162 6.36 -1.24 -6.77
C THR A 162 7.70 -1.92 -6.80
N ALA A 163 7.69 -3.25 -6.97
CA ALA A 163 8.92 -4.00 -7.12
C ALA A 163 9.56 -3.71 -8.49
N ALA A 164 10.89 -3.53 -8.53
CA ALA A 164 11.64 -3.69 -9.76
C ALA A 164 11.81 -5.19 -10.00
N LEU A 165 10.91 -5.77 -10.80
CA LEU A 165 11.07 -7.11 -11.35
C LEU A 165 11.83 -7.03 -12.67
#